data_AF-A0A963VMW8-F1
#
_entry.id   AF-A0A963VMW8-F1
#
_cell.length_a   1.000
_cell.length_b   1.000
_cell.length_c   1.000
_cell.angle_alpha   90.00
_cell.angle_beta   90.00
_cell.angle_gamma   90.00
#
_symmetry.space_group_name_H-M   'P 1'
#
loop_
_entity.id
_entity.type
_entity.pdbx_description
1 polymer ?
#
loop_
_entity_poly.entity_id
_entity_poly.type
_entity_poly.pdbx_seq_one_letter_code
_entity_poly.pdbx_strand_id
1 'polypeptide(L)'
;MPAHDRGAILLPIARHAIAQALLGLPAVTHDDAPWLHEPGATFVTLTRHGALRGCIGSLQARRRLIDDVRAHAVAAALHDPRFPPLTVQEFDATSIGVSLLS
;
A
#
# COMPACT_ATOMS: atom_id res chain seq x y z
N MET A 1 5.12 -9.21 20.09
CA MET A 1 5.48 -8.00 19.31
C MET A 1 4.18 -7.24 19.06
N PRO A 2 3.98 -6.05 19.66
CA PRO A 2 2.72 -5.34 19.54
C PRO A 2 2.47 -4.93 18.08
N ALA A 3 1.21 -4.95 17.66
CA ALA A 3 0.78 -4.67 16.28
C ALA A 3 1.18 -3.27 15.74
N HIS A 4 1.64 -2.36 16.62
CA HIS A 4 2.05 -1.00 16.27
C HIS A 4 3.31 -0.94 15.38
N ASP A 5 4.21 -1.92 15.45
CA ASP A 5 5.46 -1.88 14.65
C ASP A 5 5.26 -2.28 13.19
N ARG A 6 4.23 -3.08 12.88
CA ARG A 6 4.00 -3.58 11.51
C ARG A 6 3.58 -2.44 10.57
N GLY A 7 2.77 -1.50 11.06
CA GLY A 7 2.36 -0.33 10.27
C GLY A 7 3.54 0.53 9.83
N ALA A 8 4.54 0.72 10.70
CA ALA A 8 5.75 1.48 10.40
C ALA A 8 6.58 0.87 9.24
N ILE A 9 6.47 -0.45 9.02
CA ILE A 9 7.13 -1.16 7.92
C ILE A 9 6.24 -1.22 6.67
N LEU A 10 4.94 -1.46 6.83
CA LEU A 10 4.01 -1.60 5.69
C LEU A 10 3.75 -0.27 4.96
N LEU A 11 3.68 0.83 5.71
CA LEU A 11 3.45 2.18 5.14
C LEU A 11 4.53 2.59 4.12
N PRO A 12 5.84 2.53 4.44
CA PRO A 12 6.87 2.85 3.46
C PRO A 12 6.89 1.87 2.29
N ILE A 13 6.58 0.59 2.48
CA ILE A 13 6.47 -0.38 1.37
C ILE A 13 5.36 0.06 0.39
N ALA A 14 4.17 0.37 0.90
CA ALA A 14 3.05 0.85 0.08
C ALA A 14 3.39 2.16 -0.64
N ARG A 15 4.03 3.11 0.07
CA ARG A 15 4.44 4.40 -0.49
C ARG A 15 5.46 4.22 -1.62
N HIS A 16 6.49 3.40 -1.42
CA HIS A 16 7.50 3.13 -2.44
C HIS A 16 6.90 2.40 -3.64
N ALA A 17 5.96 1.47 -3.45
CA ALA A 17 5.30 0.79 -4.57
C ALA A 17 4.56 1.78 -5.48
N ILE A 18 3.83 2.73 -4.89
CA ILE A 18 3.14 3.79 -5.65
C ILE A 18 4.16 4.73 -6.31
N ALA A 19 5.19 5.15 -5.58
CA ALA A 19 6.24 6.02 -6.11
C ALA A 19 6.98 5.36 -7.28
N GLN A 20 7.27 4.06 -7.20
CA GLN A 20 7.84 3.30 -8.31
C GLN A 20 6.91 3.31 -9.53
N ALA A 21 5.62 3.04 -9.34
CA ALA A 21 4.66 3.00 -10.43
C ALA A 21 4.42 4.38 -11.08
N LEU A 22 4.53 5.47 -10.31
CA LEU A 22 4.32 6.85 -10.79
C LEU A 22 5.58 7.51 -11.36
N LEU A 23 6.73 7.32 -10.70
CA LEU A 23 7.97 8.05 -10.95
C LEU A 23 9.05 7.17 -11.58
N GLY A 24 8.84 5.85 -11.68
CA GLY A 24 9.87 4.91 -12.12
C GLY A 24 11.03 4.75 -11.13
N LEU A 25 10.82 5.13 -9.85
CA LEU A 25 11.86 5.04 -8.83
C LEU A 25 12.22 3.57 -8.52
N PRO A 26 13.48 3.28 -8.17
CA PRO A 26 13.88 1.94 -7.77
C PRO A 26 13.12 1.51 -6.50
N ALA A 27 12.68 0.24 -6.49
CA ALA A 27 12.02 -0.34 -5.32
C ALA A 27 13.04 -0.50 -4.18
N VAL A 28 13.04 0.44 -3.25
CA VAL A 28 13.77 0.29 -1.98
C VAL A 28 12.83 -0.37 -1.00
N THR A 29 13.07 -1.64 -0.68
CA THR A 29 12.18 -2.42 0.15
C THR A 29 12.92 -2.95 1.37
N HIS A 30 12.38 -2.60 2.55
CA HIS A 30 12.84 -3.14 3.82
C HIS A 30 12.08 -4.43 4.08
N ASP A 31 12.62 -5.53 3.56
CA ASP A 31 12.01 -6.86 3.58
C ASP A 31 12.53 -7.71 4.76
N ASP A 32 13.17 -7.07 5.74
CA ASP A 32 13.92 -7.75 6.81
C ASP A 32 13.04 -8.52 7.80
N ALA A 33 11.72 -8.40 7.67
CA ALA A 33 10.76 -8.97 8.59
C ALA A 33 10.15 -10.27 8.04
N PRO A 34 10.35 -11.44 8.68
CA PRO A 34 9.91 -12.74 8.15
C PRO A 34 8.41 -12.83 7.86
N TRP A 35 7.59 -12.14 8.67
CA TRP A 35 6.13 -12.10 8.53
C TRP A 35 5.65 -11.37 7.26
N LEU A 36 6.52 -10.65 6.55
CA LEU A 36 6.21 -10.07 5.23
C LEU A 36 6.09 -11.14 4.14
N HIS A 37 6.73 -12.30 4.33
CA HIS A 37 6.70 -13.42 3.40
C HIS A 37 5.59 -14.43 3.71
N GLU A 38 4.88 -14.27 4.82
CA GLU A 38 3.72 -15.09 5.14
C GLU A 38 2.50 -14.65 4.32
N PRO A 39 1.56 -15.56 4.02
CA PRO A 39 0.29 -15.19 3.41
C PRO A 39 -0.46 -14.18 4.28
N GLY A 40 -0.86 -13.05 3.70
CA GLY A 40 -1.59 -12.01 4.42
C GLY A 40 -2.61 -11.31 3.53
N ALA A 41 -3.70 -10.86 4.16
CA ALA A 41 -4.77 -10.10 3.51
C ALA A 41 -4.66 -8.64 3.94
N THR A 42 -4.59 -7.71 2.98
CA THR A 42 -4.46 -6.29 3.28
C THR A 42 -5.45 -5.43 2.53
N PHE A 43 -5.77 -4.29 3.14
CA PHE A 43 -6.46 -3.18 2.51
C PHE A 43 -5.58 -1.94 2.53
N VAL A 44 -5.30 -1.41 1.35
CA VAL A 44 -4.59 -0.13 1.20
C VAL A 44 -5.61 0.95 0.92
N THR A 45 -5.61 1.98 1.75
CA THR A 45 -6.50 3.13 1.64
C THR A 45 -5.65 4.37 1.40
N LEU A 46 -6.01 5.13 0.38
CA LEU A 46 -5.43 6.43 0.06
C LEU A 46 -6.43 7.50 0.47
N THR A 47 -5.98 8.47 1.25
CA THR A 47 -6.79 9.62 1.64
C THR A 47 -6.06 10.91 1.30
N ARG A 48 -6.79 11.91 0.81
CA ARG A 48 -6.24 13.21 0.44
C ARG A 48 -7.12 14.29 1.07
N HIS A 49 -6.52 15.17 1.87
CA HIS A 49 -7.24 16.22 2.63
C HIS A 49 -8.46 15.69 3.43
N GLY A 50 -8.35 14.48 3.99
CA GLY A 50 -9.45 13.84 4.74
C GLY A 50 -10.52 13.15 3.87
N ALA A 51 -10.43 13.23 2.54
CA ALA A 51 -11.33 12.53 1.63
C ALA A 51 -10.70 11.23 1.12
N LEU A 52 -11.53 10.20 0.90
CA LEU A 52 -11.09 8.96 0.27
C LEU A 52 -10.67 9.22 -1.17
N ARG A 53 -9.45 8.80 -1.53
CA ARG A 53 -8.87 8.94 -2.88
C ARG A 53 -8.72 7.61 -3.60
N GLY A 54 -8.66 6.50 -2.87
CA GLY A 54 -8.59 5.16 -3.43
C GLY A 54 -8.61 4.13 -2.30
N CYS A 55 -9.22 2.98 -2.53
CA CYS A 55 -9.15 1.89 -1.57
C CYS A 55 -9.30 0.55 -2.28
N ILE A 56 -8.25 -0.25 -2.19
CA ILE A 56 -8.17 -1.58 -2.80
C ILE A 56 -7.56 -2.54 -1.77
N GLY A 57 -8.10 -3.75 -1.71
CA GLY A 57 -7.62 -4.80 -0.83
C GLY A 57 -8.32 -6.12 -1.09
N SER A 58 -7.92 -7.14 -0.32
CA SER A 58 -8.55 -8.44 -0.34
C SER A 58 -8.82 -8.93 1.07
N LEU A 59 -9.91 -9.68 1.24
CA LEU A 59 -10.24 -10.40 2.49
C LEU A 59 -9.53 -11.75 2.58
N GLN A 60 -8.87 -12.20 1.51
CA GLN A 60 -8.26 -13.53 1.42
C GLN A 60 -6.76 -13.42 1.18
N ALA A 61 -5.98 -14.04 2.07
CA ALA A 61 -4.54 -14.13 1.99
C ALA A 61 -4.10 -15.10 0.87
N ARG A 62 -4.15 -14.64 -0.38
CA ARG A 62 -3.76 -15.45 -1.56
C ARG A 62 -2.27 -15.43 -1.87
N ARG A 63 -1.57 -14.39 -1.42
CA ARG A 63 -0.16 -14.14 -1.71
C ARG A 63 0.56 -13.66 -0.47
N ARG A 64 1.89 -13.56 -0.58
CA ARG A 64 2.74 -13.01 0.49
C ARG A 64 2.28 -11.61 0.83
N LEU A 65 2.29 -11.28 2.11
CA LEU A 65 1.82 -9.99 2.61
C LEU A 65 2.46 -8.81 1.85
N ILE A 66 3.77 -8.89 1.59
CA ILE A 66 4.48 -7.84 0.87
C ILE A 66 4.00 -7.67 -0.58
N ASP A 67 3.78 -8.78 -1.29
CA ASP A 67 3.29 -8.77 -2.67
C ASP A 67 1.87 -8.20 -2.70
N ASP A 68 1.07 -8.52 -1.68
CA ASP A 68 -0.30 -8.03 -1.51
C ASP A 68 -0.33 -6.51 -1.29
N VAL A 69 0.48 -6.01 -0.36
CA VAL A 69 0.57 -4.57 -0.06
C VAL A 69 1.02 -3.78 -1.28
N ARG A 70 2.08 -4.22 -1.97
CA ARG A 70 2.59 -3.53 -3.16
C ARG A 70 1.53 -3.49 -4.26
N ALA A 71 0.91 -4.64 -4.56
CA ALA A 71 -0.11 -4.72 -5.61
C ALA A 71 -1.34 -3.88 -5.27
N HIS A 72 -1.84 -3.94 -4.03
CA HIS A 72 -3.00 -3.17 -3.60
C HIS A 72 -2.71 -1.67 -3.51
N ALA A 73 -1.49 -1.27 -3.14
CA ALA A 73 -1.10 0.14 -3.11
C ALA A 73 -1.09 0.75 -4.51
N VAL A 74 -0.45 0.07 -5.48
CA VAL A 74 -0.46 0.50 -6.88
C VAL A 74 -1.88 0.50 -7.44
N ALA A 75 -2.66 -0.54 -7.14
CA ALA A 75 -4.05 -0.61 -7.60
C ALA A 75 -4.92 0.49 -6.99
N ALA A 76 -4.78 0.80 -5.70
CA ALA A 76 -5.51 1.90 -5.08
C ALA A 76 -5.14 3.26 -5.66
N ALA A 77 -3.90 3.45 -6.11
CA ALA A 77 -3.44 4.70 -6.70
C ALA A 77 -3.82 4.85 -8.18
N LEU A 78 -3.71 3.78 -8.98
CA LEU A 78 -3.76 3.87 -10.44
C LEU A 78 -4.92 3.11 -11.09
N HIS A 79 -5.49 2.14 -10.39
CA HIS A 79 -6.45 1.19 -10.94
C HIS A 79 -7.79 1.13 -10.18
N ASP A 80 -8.04 2.05 -9.23
CA ASP A 80 -9.34 2.13 -8.57
C ASP A 80 -10.35 2.72 -9.55
N PRO A 81 -11.37 1.96 -10.00
CA PRO A 81 -12.30 2.41 -11.04
C PRO A 81 -13.19 3.57 -10.59
N ARG A 82 -13.23 3.88 -9.28
CA ARG A 82 -14.02 4.99 -8.73
C ARG A 82 -13.31 6.33 -8.84
N PHE A 83 -11.99 6.32 -9.04
CA PHE A 83 -11.17 7.53 -9.03
C PHE A 83 -10.23 7.55 -10.25
N PRO A 84 -9.93 8.73 -10.81
CA PRO A 84 -8.91 8.82 -11.84
C PRO A 84 -7.52 8.46 -11.26
N PRO A 85 -6.58 7.98 -12.09
CA PRO A 85 -5.22 7.66 -11.66
C PRO A 85 -4.58 8.82 -10.92
N LEU A 86 -3.97 8.52 -9.77
CA LEU A 86 -3.27 9.50 -8.95
C LEU A 86 -2.13 10.13 -9.75
N THR A 87 -1.96 11.43 -9.64
CA THR A 87 -0.79 12.12 -10.22
C THR A 87 0.32 12.27 -9.19
N VAL A 88 1.55 12.51 -9.66
CA VAL A 88 2.71 12.77 -8.78
C VAL A 88 2.44 13.92 -7.81
N GLN A 89 1.80 14.99 -8.26
CA GLN A 89 1.46 16.15 -7.43
C GLN A 89 0.43 15.80 -6.33
N GLU A 90 -0.49 14.89 -6.64
CA GLU A 90 -1.47 14.42 -5.65
C GLU A 90 -0.84 13.43 -4.66
N PHE A 91 0.12 12.63 -5.11
CA PHE A 91 0.80 11.64 -4.28
C PHE A 91 1.51 12.27 -3.08
N ASP A 92 2.16 13.42 -3.25
CA ASP A 92 2.78 14.13 -2.13
C ASP A 92 1.77 14.61 -1.07
N ALA A 93 0.56 14.98 -1.50
CA ALA A 93 -0.53 15.39 -0.61
C ALA A 93 -1.41 14.22 -0.13
N THR A 94 -1.10 12.98 -0.52
CA THR A 94 -1.88 11.79 -0.19
C THR A 94 -1.30 11.04 1.00
N SER A 95 -2.15 10.82 1.99
CA SER A 95 -1.91 9.93 3.12
C SER A 95 -2.25 8.49 2.74
N ILE A 96 -1.38 7.57 3.14
CA ILE A 96 -1.53 6.14 2.86
C ILE A 96 -1.84 5.45 4.19
N GLY A 97 -2.83 4.57 4.21
CA GLY A 97 -3.14 3.69 5.30
C GLY A 97 -3.08 2.24 4.84
N VAL A 98 -2.50 1.36 5.65
CA VAL A 98 -2.49 -0.08 5.40
C VAL A 98 -3.18 -0.79 6.57
N SER A 99 -4.24 -1.50 6.27
CA SER A 99 -4.99 -2.34 7.21
C SER A 99 -4.64 -3.80 6.95
N LEU A 100 -4.00 -4.44 7.93
CA LEU A 100 -3.74 -5.88 7.93
C LEU A 100 -4.95 -6.61 8.53
N LEU A 101 -5.51 -7.55 7.78
CA LEU A 101 -6.53 -8.47 8.27
C LEU A 101 -5.81 -9.74 8.72
N SER A 102 -5.75 -9.94 10.05
CA SER A 102 -5.07 -11.05 10.72
C SER A 102 -6.05 -12.07 11.25
#